data_AF-A0A9D4PKQ0-F1
#
_entry.id   AF-A0A9D4PKQ0-F1
#
_cell.length_a   1.000
_cell.length_b   1.000
_cell.length_c   1.000
_cell.angle_alpha   90.00
_cell.angle_beta   90.00
_cell.angle_gamma   90.00
#
_symmetry.space_group_name_H-M   'P 1'
#
loop_
_entity.id
_entity.type
_entity.pdbx_description
1 polymer ?
#
loop_
_entity_poly.entity_id
_entity_poly.type
_entity_poly.pdbx_seq_one_letter_code
_entity_poly.pdbx_strand_id
1 'polypeptide(L)'
;MEDVRFSAPNLVLWQQLYIFRNRSLTSSLVRRAEIQGMAAIVVTVDSPISGQASFIAKNGFLLPKGVSLANLDAWDPDHPFSLDPTSEGFIGVHHLPSSTWDDILWLRSITSLPIVAKGILTRK
;
A
#
# COMPACT_ATOMS: atom_id res chain seq x y z
N MET A 1 -9.32 -2.81 5.56
CA MET A 1 -9.59 -3.82 4.49
C MET A 1 -10.62 -4.83 4.96
N GLU A 2 -10.61 -5.10 6.26
CA GLU A 2 -11.58 -5.85 7.06
C GLU A 2 -13.00 -5.31 6.82
N ASP A 3 -13.20 -3.99 6.94
CA ASP A 3 -14.51 -3.38 6.67
C ASP A 3 -15.00 -3.63 5.25
N VAL A 4 -14.10 -3.56 4.25
CA VAL A 4 -14.43 -3.85 2.84
C VAL A 4 -14.86 -5.31 2.67
N ARG A 5 -14.13 -6.24 3.28
CA ARG A 5 -14.50 -7.67 3.27
C ARG A 5 -15.83 -7.90 3.94
N PHE A 6 -16.05 -7.29 5.11
CA PHE A 6 -17.28 -7.40 5.89
C PHE A 6 -18.50 -6.89 5.10
N SER A 7 -18.37 -5.74 4.43
CA SER A 7 -19.46 -5.17 3.63
C SER A 7 -19.73 -5.93 2.33
N ALA A 8 -18.79 -6.72 1.83
CA ALA A 8 -18.91 -7.38 0.54
C ALA A 8 -18.58 -8.88 0.59
N PRO A 9 -19.12 -9.71 1.52
CA PRO A 9 -18.59 -11.02 1.94
C PRO A 9 -18.53 -12.11 0.85
N ASN A 10 -19.24 -11.94 -0.26
CA ASN A 10 -19.31 -12.93 -1.34
C ASN A 10 -18.53 -12.50 -2.61
N LEU A 11 -17.93 -11.32 -2.61
CA LEU A 11 -17.16 -10.85 -3.76
C LEU A 11 -15.73 -11.38 -3.74
N VAL A 12 -15.15 -11.56 -4.93
CA VAL A 12 -13.72 -11.76 -5.11
C VAL A 12 -13.03 -10.42 -4.94
N LEU A 13 -12.19 -10.30 -3.92
CA LEU A 13 -11.48 -9.08 -3.59
C LEU A 13 -9.98 -9.28 -3.77
N TRP A 14 -9.31 -8.30 -4.37
CA TRP A 14 -7.85 -8.29 -4.54
C TRP A 14 -7.27 -7.09 -3.79
N GLN A 15 -6.07 -7.25 -3.22
CA GLN A 15 -5.41 -6.16 -2.51
C GLN A 15 -4.32 -5.54 -3.39
N GLN A 16 -4.52 -4.29 -3.81
CA GLN A 16 -3.44 -3.50 -4.40
C GLN A 16 -2.48 -3.02 -3.30
N LEU A 17 -1.18 -3.20 -3.51
CA LEU A 17 -0.14 -2.94 -2.50
C LEU A 17 1.01 -2.11 -3.09
N TYR A 18 1.56 -1.23 -2.26
CA TYR A 18 2.91 -0.67 -2.43
C TYR A 18 3.85 -1.35 -1.46
N ILE A 19 5.09 -1.61 -1.88
CA ILE A 19 6.14 -2.06 -0.96
C ILE A 19 6.65 -0.82 -0.22
N PHE A 20 6.39 -0.78 1.09
CA PHE A 20 6.84 0.32 1.95
C PHE A 20 8.27 0.10 2.42
N ARG A 21 8.95 1.20 2.75
CA ARG A 21 10.29 1.17 3.33
C ARG A 21 10.34 0.29 4.57
N ASN A 22 9.33 0.43 5.44
CA ASN A 22 9.15 -0.49 6.55
C ASN A 22 8.49 -1.79 6.06
N ARG A 23 9.27 -2.86 6.05
CA ARG A 23 8.80 -4.19 5.61
C ARG A 23 7.74 -4.76 6.53
N SER A 24 7.73 -4.43 7.82
CA SER A 24 6.72 -4.95 8.74
C SER A 24 5.32 -4.39 8.44
N LEU A 25 5.21 -3.14 7.99
CA LEU A 25 3.96 -2.58 7.46
C LEU A 25 3.47 -3.37 6.25
N THR A 26 4.35 -3.58 5.27
CA THR A 26 4.01 -4.35 4.06
C THR A 26 3.59 -5.78 4.41
N SER A 27 4.34 -6.46 5.28
CA SER A 27 4.01 -7.81 5.76
C SER A 27 2.69 -7.86 6.51
N SER A 28 2.38 -6.86 7.34
CA SER A 28 1.09 -6.75 8.02
C SER A 28 -0.06 -6.63 7.02
N LEU A 29 0.06 -5.76 6.03
CA LEU A 29 -0.96 -5.60 4.98
C LEU A 29 -1.22 -6.90 4.20
N VAL A 30 -0.14 -7.60 3.82
CA VAL A 30 -0.22 -8.88 3.11
C VAL A 30 -0.88 -9.94 3.99
N ARG A 31 -0.48 -10.05 5.26
CA ARG A 31 -1.06 -11.01 6.20
C ARG A 31 -2.54 -10.76 6.44
N ARG A 32 -2.94 -9.50 6.61
CA ARG A 32 -4.35 -9.13 6.77
C ARG A 32 -5.14 -9.44 5.51
N ALA A 33 -4.59 -9.19 4.32
CA ALA A 33 -5.22 -9.57 3.06
C ALA A 33 -5.46 -11.10 2.95
N GLU A 34 -4.49 -11.92 3.36
CA GLU A 34 -4.67 -13.38 3.43
C GLU A 34 -5.79 -13.77 4.40
N ILE A 35 -5.80 -13.22 5.61
CA ILE A 35 -6.83 -13.50 6.63
C ILE A 35 -8.22 -13.11 6.12
N GLN A 36 -8.34 -12.00 5.40
CA GLN A 36 -9.59 -11.55 4.81
C GLN A 36 -9.99 -12.32 3.54
N GLY A 37 -9.24 -13.37 3.16
CA GLY A 37 -9.57 -14.21 2.00
C GLY A 37 -9.46 -13.47 0.67
N MET A 38 -8.54 -12.50 0.57
CA MET A 38 -8.25 -11.84 -0.71
C MET A 38 -7.62 -12.83 -1.69
N ALA A 39 -7.98 -12.74 -2.97
CA ALA A 39 -7.57 -13.73 -3.97
C ALA A 39 -6.20 -13.45 -4.61
N ALA A 40 -5.68 -12.22 -4.49
CA ALA A 40 -4.37 -11.85 -5.05
C ALA A 40 -3.81 -10.59 -4.38
N ILE A 41 -2.47 -10.46 -4.44
CA ILE A 41 -1.74 -9.22 -4.18
C ILE A 41 -1.36 -8.57 -5.52
N VAL A 42 -1.84 -7.35 -5.75
CA VAL A 42 -1.51 -6.56 -6.95
C VAL A 42 -0.45 -5.54 -6.56
N VAL A 43 0.81 -5.84 -6.86
CA VAL A 43 1.94 -4.97 -6.50
C VAL A 43 2.15 -3.90 -7.58
N THR A 44 2.11 -2.64 -7.19
CA THR A 44 2.37 -1.51 -8.11
C THR A 44 3.86 -1.32 -8.28
N VAL A 45 4.36 -1.43 -9.52
CA VAL A 45 5.80 -1.37 -9.86
C VAL A 45 6.19 -0.16 -10.74
N ASP A 46 5.21 0.65 -11.16
CA ASP A 46 5.41 1.82 -12.03
C ASP A 46 5.55 3.15 -11.28
N SER A 47 5.43 3.13 -9.95
CA SER A 47 5.32 4.33 -9.12
C SER A 47 6.39 4.39 -8.02
N PRO A 48 7.70 4.32 -8.36
CA PRO A 48 8.78 4.37 -7.37
C PRO A 48 8.85 5.74 -6.68
N ILE A 49 8.51 6.80 -7.40
CA ILE A 49 8.35 8.14 -6.86
C ILE A 49 6.88 8.51 -7.06
N SER A 50 6.23 9.01 -6.02
CA SER A 50 4.87 9.51 -6.17
C SER A 50 4.88 10.73 -7.08
N GLY A 51 4.38 10.58 -8.32
CA GLY A 51 4.22 11.70 -9.25
C GLY A 51 3.37 12.83 -8.67
N GLN A 52 2.48 12.49 -7.72
CA GLN A 52 1.67 13.44 -6.99
C GLN A 52 2.39 14.10 -5.81
N ALA A 53 3.52 13.58 -5.31
CA ALA A 53 4.21 14.18 -4.17
C ALA A 53 4.59 15.64 -4.43
N SER A 54 5.04 15.97 -5.65
CA SER A 54 5.33 17.35 -6.02
C SER A 54 4.07 18.23 -6.12
N PHE A 55 2.94 17.67 -6.56
CA PHE A 55 1.65 18.36 -6.62
C PHE A 55 1.07 18.58 -5.22
N ILE A 56 1.08 17.56 -4.38
CA ILE A 56 0.63 17.59 -2.98
C ILE A 56 1.51 18.54 -2.16
N ALA A 57 2.83 18.50 -2.36
CA ALA A 57 3.77 19.44 -1.74
C ALA A 57 3.50 20.90 -2.12
N LYS A 58 3.09 21.15 -3.37
CA LYS A 58 2.81 22.51 -3.86
C LYS A 58 1.42 23.02 -3.50
N ASN A 59 0.41 22.15 -3.53
CA ASN A 59 -0.99 22.54 -3.45
C ASN A 59 -1.67 22.18 -2.13
N GLY A 60 -0.99 21.46 -1.23
CA GLY A 60 -1.51 21.09 0.08
C GLY A 60 -2.76 20.22 -0.03
N PHE A 61 -2.59 18.93 -0.31
CA PHE A 61 -3.72 18.00 -0.26
C PHE A 61 -3.91 17.48 1.17
N LEU A 62 -5.08 17.75 1.74
CA LEU A 62 -5.48 17.25 3.05
C LEU A 62 -6.64 16.25 2.89
N LEU A 63 -6.63 15.21 3.71
CA LEU A 63 -7.78 14.31 3.77
C LEU A 63 -9.00 15.07 4.34
N PRO A 64 -10.21 14.87 3.78
CA PRO A 64 -11.42 15.44 4.35
C PRO A 64 -11.62 14.99 5.80
N LYS A 65 -12.32 15.80 6.60
CA LYS A 65 -12.63 15.46 7.99
C LYS A 65 -13.34 14.11 8.08
N GLY A 66 -12.83 13.22 8.92
CA GLY A 66 -13.37 11.87 9.12
C GLY A 66 -12.91 10.84 8.08
N VAL A 67 -12.05 11.22 7.14
CA VAL A 67 -11.40 10.29 6.20
C VAL A 67 -9.99 10.04 6.67
N SER A 68 -9.58 8.77 6.67
CA SER A 68 -8.24 8.36 7.07
C SER A 68 -7.69 7.28 6.14
N LEU A 69 -6.39 7.00 6.25
CA LEU A 69 -5.76 5.86 5.59
C LEU A 69 -5.88 4.64 6.49
N ALA A 70 -7.11 4.18 6.71
CA ALA A 70 -7.46 3.20 7.75
C ALA A 70 -6.59 1.92 7.76
N ASN A 71 -6.08 1.48 6.60
CA ASN A 71 -5.18 0.34 6.55
C ASN A 71 -3.79 0.61 7.14
N LEU A 72 -3.30 1.84 7.03
CA LEU A 72 -2.01 2.27 7.56
C LEU A 72 -2.16 2.68 9.02
N ASP A 73 -3.22 3.42 9.35
CA ASP A 73 -3.51 3.82 10.74
C ASP A 73 -3.75 2.60 11.64
N ALA A 74 -4.35 1.53 11.12
CA ALA A 74 -4.51 0.28 11.87
C ALA A 74 -3.18 -0.45 12.16
N TRP A 75 -2.09 -0.13 11.44
CA TRP A 75 -0.77 -0.72 11.67
C TRP A 75 0.02 0.05 12.74
N ASP A 76 -0.11 1.37 12.78
CA ASP A 76 0.49 2.24 13.81
C ASP A 76 -0.54 3.27 14.29
N PRO A 77 -1.40 2.88 15.25
CA PRO A 77 -2.48 3.75 15.74
C PRO A 77 -1.98 4.99 16.47
N ASP A 78 -0.76 4.93 17.01
CA ASP A 78 -0.15 6.02 17.76
C ASP A 78 0.45 7.10 16.82
N HIS A 79 0.76 6.72 15.56
CA HIS A 79 1.33 7.61 14.55
C HIS A 79 0.51 7.56 13.24
N PRO A 80 -0.66 8.21 13.21
CA PRO A 80 -1.56 8.16 12.06
C PRO A 80 -0.90 8.74 10.81
N PHE A 81 -1.20 8.13 9.67
CA PHE A 81 -0.61 8.52 8.40
C PHE A 81 -1.31 9.76 7.84
N SER A 82 -0.52 10.60 7.18
CA SER A 82 -0.98 11.86 6.60
C SER A 82 -0.60 11.98 5.13
N LEU A 83 -1.38 12.77 4.41
CA LEU A 83 -1.02 13.27 3.07
C LEU A 83 -0.41 14.68 3.12
N ASP A 84 -0.35 15.29 4.30
CA ASP A 84 0.34 16.55 4.54
C ASP A 84 1.87 16.34 4.43
N PRO A 85 2.56 16.97 3.46
CA PRO A 85 4.00 16.88 3.30
C PRO A 85 4.82 17.35 4.50
N THR A 86 4.23 18.15 5.39
CA THR A 86 4.88 18.69 6.59
C THR A 86 4.73 17.78 7.80
N SER A 87 3.89 16.75 7.72
CA SER A 87 3.66 15.79 8.80
C SER A 87 4.72 14.70 8.81
N GLU A 88 5.14 14.28 10.01
CA GLU A 88 6.03 13.12 10.18
C GLU A 88 5.40 11.81 9.68
N GLY A 89 4.05 11.72 9.68
CA GLY A 89 3.30 10.60 9.12
C GLY A 89 3.09 10.67 7.61
N PHE A 90 3.78 11.58 6.90
CA PHE A 90 3.59 11.74 5.46
C PHE A 90 3.90 10.45 4.70
N ILE A 91 2.91 9.93 3.97
CA ILE A 91 3.07 8.65 3.25
C ILE A 91 4.26 8.64 2.29
N GLY A 92 4.64 9.81 1.73
CA GLY A 92 5.82 10.01 0.90
C GLY A 92 7.13 9.51 1.55
N VAL A 93 7.27 9.68 2.86
CA VAL A 93 8.44 9.25 3.64
C VAL A 93 8.51 7.72 3.75
N HIS A 94 7.36 7.07 3.78
CA HIS A 94 7.25 5.62 3.96
C HIS A 94 7.32 4.84 2.64
N HIS A 95 7.27 5.51 1.49
CA HIS A 95 7.48 4.87 0.19
C HIS A 95 8.93 4.35 0.05
N LEU A 96 9.08 3.21 -0.64
CA LEU A 96 10.38 2.66 -1.01
C LEU A 96 10.75 3.08 -2.45
N PRO A 97 11.53 4.16 -2.64
CA PRO A 97 11.85 4.66 -3.99
C PRO A 97 12.78 3.76 -4.80
N SER A 98 13.42 2.77 -4.15
CA SER A 98 14.41 1.88 -4.74
C SER A 98 13.92 0.42 -4.82
N SER A 99 12.66 0.22 -5.22
CA SER A 99 12.14 -1.14 -5.41
C SER A 99 12.82 -1.84 -6.59
N THR A 100 13.14 -3.12 -6.44
CA THR A 100 13.81 -4.00 -7.39
C THR A 100 13.05 -5.31 -7.55
N TRP A 101 13.50 -6.18 -8.47
CA TRP A 101 12.91 -7.52 -8.60
C TRP A 101 13.16 -8.42 -7.38
N ASP A 102 14.20 -8.16 -6.60
CA ASP A 102 14.44 -8.86 -5.33
C ASP A 102 13.31 -8.60 -4.32
N ASP A 103 12.65 -7.44 -4.41
CA ASP A 103 11.49 -7.13 -3.58
C ASP A 103 10.27 -7.95 -3.94
N ILE A 104 10.16 -8.36 -5.22
CA ILE A 104 9.11 -9.28 -5.67
C ILE A 104 9.42 -10.70 -5.17
N LEU A 105 10.69 -11.10 -5.18
CA LEU A 105 11.11 -12.39 -4.61
C LEU A 105 10.87 -12.44 -3.10
N TRP A 106 11.19 -11.36 -2.39
CA TRP A 106 10.88 -11.20 -0.99
C TRP A 106 9.37 -11.23 -0.74
N LEU A 107 8.57 -10.48 -1.51
CA LEU A 107 7.12 -10.48 -1.38
C LEU A 107 6.55 -11.91 -1.59
N ARG A 108 7.10 -12.64 -2.56
CA ARG A 108 6.75 -14.04 -2.79
C ARG A 108 7.11 -14.97 -1.63
N SER A 109 8.16 -14.65 -0.87
CA SER A 109 8.54 -15.45 0.30
C SER A 109 7.59 -15.29 1.50
N ILE A 110 6.83 -14.20 1.56
CA ILE A 110 5.96 -13.88 2.72
C ILE A 110 4.47 -14.15 2.49
N THR A 111 4.07 -14.57 1.28
CA THR A 111 2.68 -14.92 0.98
C THR A 111 2.56 -16.04 -0.04
N SER A 112 1.53 -16.85 0.13
CA SER A 112 1.14 -17.88 -0.84
C SER A 112 0.22 -17.34 -1.96
N LEU A 113 -0.37 -16.15 -1.77
CA LEU A 113 -1.29 -15.57 -2.73
C LEU A 113 -0.61 -15.32 -4.09
N PRO A 114 -1.35 -15.42 -5.20
CA PRO A 114 -0.89 -14.93 -6.50
C PRO A 114 -0.44 -13.47 -6.42
N ILE A 115 0.69 -13.16 -7.05
CA ILE A 115 1.23 -11.80 -7.15
C ILE A 115 1.08 -11.33 -8.59
N VAL A 116 0.44 -10.19 -8.78
CA VAL A 116 0.27 -9.53 -10.09
C VAL A 116 1.09 -8.24 -10.10
N ALA A 117 2.03 -8.13 -11.03
CA ALA A 117 2.78 -6.89 -11.25
C ALA A 117 1.92 -5.89 -12.05
N LYS A 118 1.52 -4.79 -11.42
CA LYS A 118 0.77 -3.69 -12.03
C LYS A 118 1.72 -2.57 -12.43
N GLY A 119 1.65 -2.16 -13.70
CA GLY A 119 2.43 -1.03 -14.23
C GLY A 119 3.51 -1.38 -15.26
N ILE A 120 3.51 -2.62 -15.77
CA ILE A 120 4.43 -3.02 -16.83
C ILE A 120 3.99 -2.40 -18.16
N LEU A 121 4.87 -1.61 -18.78
CA LEU A 121 4.62 -0.96 -20.07
C LEU A 121 5.51 -1.49 -21.20
N THR A 122 6.47 -2.36 -20.87
CA THR A 122 7.40 -2.95 -21.84
C THR A 122 7.29 -4.46 -21.83
N ARG A 123 7.48 -5.06 -23.00
CA ARG A 123 7.70 -6.51 -23.13
C ARG A 123 9.20 -6.79 -22.98
N LYS A 124 9.57 -7.93 -22.40
CA LYS A 124 10.93 -8.46 -22.49
C LYS A 124 11.27 -8.87 -23.91
#